data_AF-A0A6L9VWT7-F1
#
_entry.id   AF-A0A6L9VWT7-F1
#
_cell.length_a   1.000
_cell.length_b   1.000
_cell.length_c   1.000
_cell.angle_alpha   90.00
_cell.angle_beta   90.00
_cell.angle_gamma   90.00
#
_symmetry.space_group_name_H-M   'P 1'
#
loop_
_entity.id
_entity.type
_entity.pdbx_description
1 polymer ?
#
loop_
_entity_poly.entity_id
_entity_poly.type
_entity_poly.pdbx_seq_one_letter_code
_entity_poly.pdbx_strand_id
1 'polypeptide(L)'
;MLVRRIARPLLATPFIYGGISTLRKPQDRVPGARPVVEKLAETADKQLPVEVPRDVEQYVKANAALQVGAGVLLALGRFPRLTSLALAGSTVPTTLAGHRFWEESDPKVSFEKIAHFVKNLGMLGGLLLAAVDTEGKPSVGYRARRAAQKAADSTEKNFAKAQKRAAKAQKQTEKRLKKASR
;
A
#
# COMPACT_ATOMS: atom_id res chain seq x y z
N MET A 1 -17.03 12.92 3.69
CA MET A 1 -17.44 11.72 2.91
C MET A 1 -17.74 12.02 1.43
N LEU A 2 -18.07 13.26 1.04
CA LEU A 2 -18.30 13.61 -0.37
C LEU A 2 -17.00 13.82 -1.18
N VAL A 3 -16.05 14.59 -0.63
CA VAL A 3 -14.76 14.92 -1.29
C VAL A 3 -14.03 13.67 -1.79
N ARG A 4 -14.05 12.57 -1.02
CA ARG A 4 -13.31 11.34 -1.36
C ARG A 4 -13.95 10.54 -2.49
N ARG A 5 -15.28 10.59 -2.61
CA ARG A 5 -16.02 9.96 -3.71
C ARG A 5 -15.73 10.64 -5.05
N ILE A 6 -15.24 11.88 -5.01
CA ILE A 6 -14.87 12.64 -6.21
C ILE A 6 -13.35 12.59 -6.42
N ALA A 7 -12.57 12.81 -5.35
CA ALA A 7 -11.11 12.89 -5.43
C ALA A 7 -10.46 11.57 -5.87
N ARG A 8 -10.96 10.41 -5.45
CA ARG A 8 -10.37 9.12 -5.83
C ARG A 8 -10.56 8.78 -7.31
N PRO A 9 -11.77 8.90 -7.89
CA PRO A 9 -11.94 8.81 -9.34
C PRO A 9 -11.07 9.80 -10.10
N LEU A 10 -11.03 11.07 -9.68
CA LEU A 10 -10.20 12.09 -10.35
C LEU A 10 -8.70 11.76 -10.31
N LEU A 11 -8.20 11.29 -9.16
CA LEU A 11 -6.80 10.87 -9.00
C LEU A 11 -6.48 9.62 -9.84
N ALA A 12 -7.45 8.72 -10.03
CA ALA A 12 -7.30 7.49 -10.80
C ALA A 12 -7.33 7.71 -12.32
N THR A 13 -8.02 8.75 -12.81
CA THR A 13 -8.19 9.07 -14.24
C THR A 13 -6.91 8.93 -15.09
N PRO A 14 -5.79 9.60 -14.75
CA PRO A 14 -4.58 9.54 -15.57
C PRO A 14 -3.99 8.13 -15.67
N PHE A 15 -4.12 7.30 -14.63
CA PHE A 15 -3.65 5.91 -14.62
C PHE A 15 -4.53 5.01 -15.48
N ILE A 16 -5.85 5.17 -15.40
CA ILE A 16 -6.79 4.40 -16.22
C ILE A 16 -6.61 4.75 -17.69
N TYR A 17 -6.60 6.04 -18.02
CA TYR A 17 -6.44 6.50 -19.40
C TYR A 17 -5.08 6.12 -19.98
N GLY A 18 -4.00 6.39 -19.23
CA GLY A 18 -2.64 6.06 -19.65
C GLY A 18 -2.43 4.56 -19.81
N GLY A 19 -2.98 3.75 -18.90
CA GLY A 19 -2.93 2.30 -18.96
C GLY A 19 -3.69 1.73 -20.16
N ILE A 20 -4.93 2.18 -20.41
CA ILE A 20 -5.71 1.73 -21.59
C ILE A 20 -4.99 2.11 -22.89
N SER A 21 -4.47 3.33 -22.99
CA SER A 21 -3.70 3.77 -24.16
C SER A 21 -2.48 2.89 -24.39
N THR A 22 -1.74 2.58 -23.32
CA THR A 22 -0.57 1.69 -23.38
C THR A 22 -0.94 0.25 -23.74
N LEU A 23 -2.05 -0.29 -23.25
CA LEU A 23 -2.51 -1.63 -23.61
C LEU A 23 -2.94 -1.72 -25.09
N ARG A 24 -3.47 -0.64 -25.66
CA ARG A 24 -3.83 -0.56 -27.09
C ARG A 24 -2.62 -0.45 -28.00
N LYS A 25 -1.57 0.27 -27.58
CA LYS A 25 -0.34 0.48 -28.35
C LYS A 25 0.89 0.36 -27.44
N PRO A 26 1.27 -0.87 -27.03
CA PRO A 26 2.38 -1.07 -26.10
C PRO A 26 3.73 -0.70 -26.75
N GLN A 27 3.84 -0.87 -28.06
CA GLN A 27 5.05 -0.61 -28.86
C GLN A 27 5.57 0.82 -28.68
N ASP A 28 4.67 1.80 -28.53
CA ASP A 28 5.03 3.21 -28.34
C ASP A 28 5.78 3.47 -27.02
N ARG A 29 5.69 2.55 -26.06
CA ARG A 29 6.32 2.66 -24.73
C ARG A 29 7.57 1.79 -24.58
N VAL A 30 7.80 0.84 -25.48
CA VAL A 30 8.94 -0.08 -25.44
C VAL A 30 10.29 0.66 -25.50
N PRO A 31 10.52 1.65 -26.39
CA PRO A 31 11.81 2.34 -26.48
C PRO A 31 12.21 3.04 -25.17
N GLY A 32 11.26 3.70 -24.51
CA GLY A 32 11.51 4.37 -23.22
C GLY A 32 11.60 3.40 -22.04
N ALA A 33 10.89 2.27 -22.09
CA ALA A 33 10.89 1.27 -21.03
C ALA A 33 12.14 0.39 -21.02
N ARG A 34 12.74 0.14 -22.20
CA ARG A 34 13.92 -0.73 -22.37
C ARG A 34 15.07 -0.45 -21.37
N PRO A 35 15.60 0.78 -21.23
CA PRO A 35 16.72 1.05 -20.32
C PRO A 35 16.36 0.86 -18.83
N VAL A 36 15.07 0.98 -18.48
CA VAL A 36 14.61 0.76 -17.11
C VAL A 36 14.44 -0.74 -16.83
N VAL A 37 13.85 -1.47 -17.77
CA VAL A 37 13.67 -2.94 -17.67
C VAL A 37 15.02 -3.65 -17.64
N GLU A 38 15.97 -3.25 -18.47
CA GLU A 38 17.32 -3.83 -18.50
C GLU A 38 18.05 -3.63 -17.16
N LYS A 39 18.05 -2.41 -16.60
CA LYS A 39 18.65 -2.15 -15.27
C LYS A 39 17.98 -2.94 -14.15
N LEU A 40 16.66 -3.09 -14.21
CA LEU A 40 15.91 -3.89 -13.24
C LEU A 40 16.24 -5.38 -13.37
N ALA A 41 16.30 -5.91 -14.59
CA ALA A 41 16.67 -7.29 -14.86
C ALA A 41 18.10 -7.57 -14.39
N GLU A 42 19.08 -6.71 -14.70
CA GLU A 42 20.46 -6.85 -14.23
C GLU A 42 20.58 -6.85 -12.69
N THR A 43 19.77 -6.04 -12.02
CA THR A 43 19.75 -5.99 -10.54
C THR A 43 19.10 -7.25 -9.97
N ALA A 44 18.04 -7.74 -10.60
CA ALA A 44 17.33 -8.94 -10.19
C ALA A 44 18.19 -10.20 -10.42
N ASP A 45 18.85 -10.32 -11.57
CA ASP A 45 19.76 -11.43 -11.92
C ASP A 45 20.91 -11.56 -10.90
N LYS A 46 21.33 -10.44 -10.27
CA LYS A 46 22.36 -10.43 -9.22
C LYS A 46 21.87 -10.86 -7.84
N GLN A 47 20.57 -10.74 -7.57
CA GLN A 47 19.99 -10.90 -6.23
C GLN A 47 19.03 -12.09 -6.09
N LEU A 48 18.48 -12.57 -7.20
CA LEU A 48 17.46 -13.61 -7.21
C LEU A 48 17.90 -14.77 -8.12
N PRO A 49 17.75 -16.04 -7.67
CA PRO A 49 18.02 -17.22 -8.49
C PRO A 49 16.92 -17.48 -9.55
N VAL A 50 16.19 -16.45 -9.97
CA VAL A 50 15.06 -16.54 -10.90
C VAL A 50 15.41 -15.74 -12.15
N GLU A 51 15.45 -16.40 -13.29
CA GLU A 51 15.70 -15.80 -14.60
C GLU A 51 14.53 -14.88 -14.95
N VAL A 52 14.79 -13.56 -14.98
CA VAL A 52 13.75 -12.57 -15.25
C VAL A 52 13.57 -12.45 -16.77
N PRO A 53 12.36 -12.71 -17.31
CA PRO A 53 12.11 -12.59 -18.74
C PRO A 53 12.52 -11.19 -19.22
N ARG A 54 13.21 -11.07 -20.36
CA ARG A 54 13.67 -9.78 -20.91
C ARG A 54 12.71 -9.16 -21.92
N ASP A 55 11.47 -9.66 -21.97
CA ASP A 55 10.43 -9.11 -22.83
C ASP A 55 9.91 -7.77 -22.26
N VAL A 56 10.50 -6.68 -22.76
CA VAL A 56 10.13 -5.30 -22.41
C VAL A 56 8.65 -5.02 -22.68
N GLU A 57 8.09 -5.57 -23.76
CA GLU A 57 6.68 -5.36 -24.09
C GLU A 57 5.77 -5.99 -23.04
N GLN A 58 6.14 -7.17 -22.52
CA GLN A 58 5.39 -7.83 -21.46
C GLN A 58 5.39 -7.01 -20.16
N TYR A 59 6.50 -6.38 -19.77
CA TYR A 59 6.52 -5.47 -18.61
C TYR A 59 5.67 -4.23 -18.83
N VAL A 60 5.72 -3.64 -20.02
CA VAL A 60 4.89 -2.48 -20.37
C VAL A 60 3.41 -2.84 -20.22
N LYS A 61 2.99 -4.00 -20.76
CA LYS A 61 1.61 -4.50 -20.64
C LYS A 61 1.23 -4.79 -19.19
N ALA A 62 2.10 -5.45 -18.42
CA ALA A 62 1.86 -5.75 -17.02
C ALA A 62 1.69 -4.49 -16.17
N ASN A 63 2.57 -3.51 -16.34
CA ASN A 63 2.48 -2.22 -15.67
C ASN A 63 1.19 -1.47 -16.05
N ALA A 64 0.82 -1.48 -17.33
CA ALA A 64 -0.41 -0.85 -17.80
C ALA A 64 -1.67 -1.53 -17.25
N ALA A 65 -1.69 -2.87 -17.20
CA ALA A 65 -2.78 -3.63 -16.60
C ALA A 65 -2.91 -3.33 -15.10
N LEU A 66 -1.79 -3.21 -14.38
CA LEU A 66 -1.77 -2.78 -12.98
C LEU A 66 -2.35 -1.37 -12.82
N GLN A 67 -1.97 -0.42 -13.68
CA GLN A 67 -2.50 0.96 -13.63
C GLN A 67 -4.01 1.02 -13.84
N VAL A 68 -4.53 0.25 -14.81
CA VAL A 68 -5.98 0.17 -15.05
C VAL A 68 -6.68 -0.49 -13.87
N GLY A 69 -6.22 -1.68 -13.45
CA GLY A 69 -6.84 -2.43 -12.36
C GLY A 69 -6.83 -1.68 -11.03
N ALA A 70 -5.66 -1.18 -10.61
CA ALA A 70 -5.52 -0.40 -9.39
C ALA A 70 -6.23 0.96 -9.48
N GLY A 71 -6.25 1.59 -10.66
CA GLY A 71 -7.01 2.83 -10.90
C GLY A 71 -8.51 2.62 -10.73
N VAL A 72 -9.08 1.59 -11.34
CA VAL A 72 -10.51 1.26 -11.22
C VAL A 72 -10.86 0.92 -9.76
N LEU A 73 -10.06 0.09 -9.10
CA LEU A 73 -10.28 -0.25 -7.69
C LEU A 73 -10.19 0.98 -6.78
N LEU A 74 -9.22 1.89 -7.02
CA LEU A 74 -9.10 3.15 -6.29
C LEU A 74 -10.33 4.04 -6.50
N ALA A 75 -10.79 4.17 -7.75
CA ALA A 75 -11.99 4.95 -8.10
C ALA A 75 -13.25 4.41 -7.41
N LEU A 76 -13.40 3.08 -7.36
CA LEU A 76 -14.48 2.41 -6.64
C LEU A 76 -14.31 2.43 -5.11
N GLY A 77 -13.16 2.90 -4.60
CA GLY A 77 -12.86 2.92 -3.18
C GLY A 77 -12.58 1.54 -2.57
N ARG A 78 -12.22 0.55 -3.40
CA ARG A 78 -11.89 -0.81 -2.98
C ARG A 78 -10.41 -0.93 -2.68
N PHE A 79 -10.08 -1.29 -1.43
CA PHE A 79 -8.69 -1.36 -0.94
C PHE A 79 -7.86 -0.09 -1.28
N PRO A 80 -8.38 1.12 -1.00
CA PRO A 80 -7.82 2.38 -1.53
C PRO A 80 -6.35 2.54 -1.14
N ARG A 81 -5.95 2.04 0.02
CA ARG A 81 -4.57 2.10 0.49
C ARG A 81 -3.60 1.26 -0.35
N LEU A 82 -3.97 0.01 -0.63
CA LEU A 82 -3.13 -0.90 -1.40
C LEU A 82 -3.06 -0.46 -2.86
N THR A 83 -4.19 -0.05 -3.43
CA THR A 83 -4.25 0.43 -4.81
C THR A 83 -3.48 1.73 -4.99
N SER A 84 -3.56 2.65 -4.02
CA SER A 84 -2.75 3.87 -4.05
C SER A 84 -1.26 3.61 -3.94
N LEU A 85 -0.83 2.67 -3.08
CA LEU A 85 0.58 2.26 -3.00
C LEU A 85 1.05 1.58 -4.28
N ALA A 86 0.22 0.70 -4.88
CA ALA A 86 0.53 0.06 -6.15
C ALA A 86 0.70 1.08 -7.27
N LEU A 87 -0.21 2.06 -7.38
CA LEU A 87 -0.11 3.14 -8.36
C LEU A 87 1.11 4.03 -8.11
N ALA A 88 1.41 4.38 -6.85
CA ALA A 88 2.58 5.17 -6.49
C ALA A 88 3.87 4.44 -6.89
N GLY A 89 3.96 3.15 -6.58
CA GLY A 89 5.08 2.29 -6.98
C GLY A 89 5.23 2.22 -8.50
N SER A 90 4.14 2.09 -9.25
CA SER A 90 4.15 2.07 -10.73
C SER A 90 4.58 3.39 -11.37
N THR A 91 4.39 4.51 -10.65
CA THR A 91 4.70 5.86 -11.17
C THR A 91 6.20 6.10 -11.25
N VAL A 92 6.98 5.52 -10.34
CA VAL A 92 8.45 5.68 -10.27
C VAL A 92 9.15 5.16 -11.53
N PRO A 93 9.02 3.87 -11.93
CA PRO A 93 9.66 3.37 -13.15
C PRO A 93 9.09 4.03 -14.41
N THR A 94 7.80 4.38 -14.43
CA THR A 94 7.17 5.06 -15.58
C THR A 94 7.74 6.47 -15.77
N THR A 95 8.09 7.18 -14.69
CA THR A 95 8.69 8.51 -14.75
C THR A 95 10.15 8.46 -15.19
N LEU A 96 10.91 7.47 -14.68
CA LEU A 96 12.29 7.20 -15.08
C LEU A 96 12.39 6.81 -16.57
N ALA A 97 11.42 6.06 -17.09
CA ALA A 97 11.38 5.60 -18.47
C ALA A 97 10.96 6.70 -19.47
N GLY A 98 10.03 7.57 -19.09
CA GLY A 98 9.38 8.50 -20.03
C GLY A 98 9.93 9.92 -20.06
N HIS A 99 10.51 10.42 -18.96
CA HIS A 99 10.72 11.87 -18.78
C HIS A 99 12.07 12.22 -18.14
N ARG A 100 13.17 11.70 -18.72
CA ARG A 100 14.55 12.07 -18.35
C ARG A 100 14.88 13.45 -18.92
N PHE A 101 14.31 14.50 -18.33
CA PHE A 101 14.52 15.88 -18.79
C PHE A 101 15.99 16.32 -18.69
N TRP A 102 16.75 15.70 -17.79
CA TRP A 102 18.17 15.95 -17.57
C TRP A 102 19.09 15.42 -18.69
N GLU A 103 18.55 14.65 -19.65
CA GLU A 103 19.28 14.18 -20.84
C GLU A 103 18.87 14.91 -22.13
N GLU A 104 17.90 15.83 -22.04
CA GLU A 104 17.37 16.54 -23.19
C GLU A 104 18.07 17.88 -23.39
N SER A 105 18.57 18.13 -24.61
CA SER A 105 19.34 19.34 -24.93
C SER A 105 18.46 20.44 -25.55
N ASP A 106 17.31 20.08 -26.14
CA ASP A 106 16.35 21.05 -26.68
C ASP A 106 15.52 21.68 -25.54
N PRO A 107 15.57 23.02 -25.36
CA PRO A 107 14.80 23.71 -24.32
C PRO A 107 13.28 23.48 -24.39
N LYS A 108 12.70 23.32 -25.59
CA LYS A 108 11.25 23.11 -25.76
C LYS A 108 10.84 21.72 -25.31
N VAL A 109 11.58 20.70 -25.74
CA VAL A 109 11.32 19.30 -25.37
C VAL A 109 11.61 19.07 -23.89
N SER A 110 12.62 19.73 -23.34
CA SER A 110 12.94 19.69 -21.91
C SER A 110 11.80 20.26 -21.05
N PHE A 111 11.20 21.38 -21.46
CA PHE A 111 10.05 21.96 -20.76
C PHE A 111 8.86 21.00 -20.68
N GLU A 112 8.53 20.32 -21.78
CA GLU A 112 7.47 19.30 -21.80
C GLU A 112 7.77 18.13 -20.86
N LYS A 113 9.02 17.63 -20.88
CA LYS A 113 9.46 16.54 -19.98
C LYS A 113 9.38 16.96 -18.52
N ILE A 114 9.76 18.19 -18.17
CA ILE A 114 9.65 18.74 -16.81
C ILE A 114 8.17 18.84 -16.41
N ALA A 115 7.30 19.35 -17.29
CA ALA A 115 5.88 19.45 -17.00
C ALA A 115 5.26 18.07 -16.68
N HIS A 116 5.62 17.04 -17.44
CA HIS A 116 5.20 15.67 -17.17
C HIS A 116 5.77 15.12 -15.85
N PHE A 117 7.03 15.41 -15.56
CA PHE A 117 7.67 15.02 -14.29
C PHE A 117 6.94 15.64 -13.09
N VAL A 118 6.70 16.95 -13.11
CA VAL A 118 6.00 17.68 -12.03
C VAL A 118 4.57 17.19 -11.87
N LYS A 119 3.86 16.91 -12.98
CA LYS A 119 2.55 16.27 -12.95
C LYS A 119 2.59 14.91 -12.23
N ASN A 120 3.55 14.06 -12.57
CA ASN A 120 3.72 12.76 -11.93
C ASN A 120 4.04 12.90 -10.44
N LEU A 121 4.83 13.90 -10.06
CA LEU A 121 5.14 14.19 -8.65
C LEU A 121 3.90 14.64 -7.87
N GLY A 122 3.07 15.51 -8.46
CA GLY A 122 1.79 15.92 -7.87
C GLY A 122 0.83 14.73 -7.69
N MET A 123 0.75 13.85 -8.69
CA MET A 123 -0.04 12.62 -8.59
C MET A 123 0.48 11.68 -7.50
N LEU A 124 1.80 11.51 -7.41
CA LEU A 124 2.45 10.72 -6.36
C LEU A 124 2.08 11.25 -4.96
N GLY A 125 2.13 12.57 -4.76
CA GLY A 125 1.71 13.19 -3.50
C GLY A 125 0.25 12.88 -3.15
N GLY A 126 -0.65 12.98 -4.14
CA GLY A 126 -2.06 12.61 -3.97
C GLY A 126 -2.26 11.13 -3.63
N LEU A 127 -1.49 10.23 -4.24
CA LEU A 127 -1.54 8.80 -3.98
C LEU A 127 -1.00 8.45 -2.59
N LEU A 128 0.08 9.07 -2.16
CA LEU A 128 0.62 8.87 -0.81
C LEU A 128 -0.37 9.33 0.25
N LEU A 129 -1.05 10.46 0.03
CA LEU A 129 -2.12 10.91 0.92
C LEU A 129 -3.29 9.92 0.97
N ALA A 130 -3.69 9.37 -0.18
CA ALA A 130 -4.73 8.34 -0.26
C ALA A 130 -4.29 7.01 0.39
N ALA A 131 -2.99 6.69 0.40
CA ALA A 131 -2.44 5.50 1.02
C ALA A 131 -2.52 5.54 2.56
N VAL A 132 -2.31 6.71 3.15
CA VAL A 132 -2.40 6.89 4.62
C VAL A 132 -3.80 7.22 5.10
N ASP A 133 -4.73 7.53 4.20
CA ASP A 133 -6.09 7.88 4.56
C ASP A 133 -6.83 6.73 5.26
N THR A 134 -7.32 6.96 6.49
CA THR A 134 -8.04 5.97 7.32
C THR A 134 -9.57 6.11 7.26
N GLU A 135 -10.11 7.11 6.56
CA GLU A 135 -11.56 7.36 6.52
C GLU A 135 -12.22 7.56 7.89
N GLY A 136 -11.44 7.97 8.90
CA GLY A 136 -11.92 8.04 10.29
C GLY A 136 -12.11 6.68 10.95
N LYS A 137 -11.82 5.57 10.25
CA LYS A 137 -11.82 4.22 10.82
C LYS A 137 -10.51 4.00 11.57
N PRO A 138 -10.52 3.38 12.77
CA PRO A 138 -9.29 3.03 13.46
C PRO A 138 -8.41 2.14 12.58
N SER A 139 -7.11 2.44 12.53
CA SER A 139 -6.15 1.65 11.74
C SER A 139 -6.12 0.19 12.18
N VAL A 140 -5.67 -0.71 11.31
CA VAL A 140 -5.52 -2.14 11.65
C VAL A 140 -4.61 -2.32 12.87
N GLY A 141 -3.51 -1.57 12.95
CA GLY A 141 -2.63 -1.55 14.13
C GLY A 141 -3.34 -1.08 15.40
N TYR A 142 -4.19 -0.05 15.30
CA TYR A 142 -5.01 0.38 16.44
C TYR A 142 -5.98 -0.72 16.89
N ARG A 143 -6.65 -1.39 15.94
CA ARG A 143 -7.59 -2.49 16.25
C ARG A 143 -6.87 -3.67 16.88
N ALA A 144 -5.70 -4.04 16.37
CA ALA A 144 -4.88 -5.12 16.90
C ALA A 144 -4.41 -4.80 18.33
N ARG A 145 -3.86 -3.59 18.55
CA ARG A 145 -3.42 -3.15 19.88
C ARG A 145 -4.58 -3.11 20.88
N ARG A 146 -5.75 -2.61 20.46
CA ARG A 146 -6.93 -2.55 21.31
C ARG A 146 -7.51 -3.94 21.62
N ALA A 147 -7.41 -4.89 20.69
CA ALA A 147 -7.78 -6.29 20.94
C ALA A 147 -6.82 -6.94 21.94
N ALA A 148 -5.50 -6.76 21.77
CA ALA A 148 -4.49 -7.25 22.70
C ALA A 148 -4.68 -6.67 24.12
N GLN A 149 -4.95 -5.37 24.22
CA GLN A 149 -5.19 -4.71 25.49
C GLN A 149 -6.45 -5.23 26.18
N LYS A 150 -7.56 -5.42 25.45
CA LYS A 150 -8.77 -6.06 25.99
C LYS A 150 -8.52 -7.49 26.49
N ALA A 151 -7.66 -8.25 25.81
CA ALA A 151 -7.29 -9.60 26.23
C ALA A 151 -6.46 -9.58 27.53
N ALA A 152 -5.50 -8.65 27.62
CA ALA A 152 -4.72 -8.44 28.84
C ALA A 152 -5.60 -8.04 30.04
N ASP A 153 -6.48 -7.04 29.87
CA ASP A 153 -7.41 -6.58 30.91
C ASP A 153 -8.35 -7.71 31.39
N SER A 154 -8.81 -8.55 30.47
CA SER A 154 -9.69 -9.69 30.80
C SER A 154 -8.94 -10.76 31.59
N THR A 155 -7.68 -11.01 31.22
CA THR A 155 -6.80 -11.95 31.92
C THR A 155 -6.52 -11.47 33.34
N GLU A 156 -6.15 -10.19 33.51
CA GLU A 156 -5.91 -9.58 34.81
C GLU A 156 -7.15 -9.66 35.73
N LYS A 157 -8.34 -9.34 35.21
CA LYS A 157 -9.60 -9.48 35.96
C LYS A 157 -9.89 -10.92 36.37
N ASN A 158 -9.62 -11.88 35.50
CA ASN A 158 -9.82 -13.30 35.79
C ASN A 158 -8.85 -13.78 36.88
N PHE A 159 -7.57 -13.37 36.82
CA PHE A 159 -6.59 -13.66 37.86
C PHE A 159 -6.99 -13.03 39.20
N ALA A 160 -7.39 -11.76 39.22
CA ALA A 160 -7.85 -11.10 40.44
C ALA A 160 -9.08 -11.81 41.05
N LYS A 161 -10.01 -12.27 40.23
CA LYS A 161 -11.19 -13.04 40.68
C LYS A 161 -10.80 -14.42 41.20
N ALA A 162 -9.86 -15.10 40.55
CA ALA A 162 -9.32 -16.38 40.99
C ALA A 162 -8.60 -16.26 42.34
N GLN A 163 -7.74 -15.26 42.52
CA GLN A 163 -7.07 -14.97 43.79
C GLN A 163 -8.07 -14.67 44.91
N LYS A 164 -9.10 -13.85 44.65
CA LYS A 164 -10.18 -13.58 45.63
C LYS A 164 -10.92 -14.85 46.02
N ARG A 165 -11.22 -15.74 45.06
CA ARG A 165 -11.86 -17.03 45.32
C ARG A 165 -10.96 -17.96 46.14
N ALA A 166 -9.67 -18.04 45.80
CA ALA A 166 -8.68 -18.84 46.52
C ALA A 166 -8.53 -18.35 47.98
N ALA A 167 -8.38 -17.05 48.20
CA ALA A 167 -8.31 -16.47 49.53
C ALA A 167 -9.58 -16.71 50.36
N LYS A 168 -10.76 -16.66 49.72
CA LYS A 168 -12.04 -16.98 50.39
C LYS A 168 -12.14 -18.46 50.76
N ALA A 169 -11.69 -19.35 49.88
CA ALA A 169 -11.65 -20.79 50.15
C ALA A 169 -10.71 -21.12 51.31
N GLN A 170 -9.50 -20.55 51.33
CA GLN A 170 -8.54 -20.71 52.43
C GLN A 170 -9.13 -20.27 53.77
N LYS A 171 -9.73 -19.08 53.84
CA LYS A 171 -10.40 -18.60 55.06
C LYS A 171 -11.54 -19.51 55.52
N GLN A 172 -12.28 -20.13 54.60
CA GLN A 172 -13.34 -21.08 54.95
C GLN A 172 -12.76 -22.39 55.49
N THR A 173 -11.69 -22.90 54.90
CA THR A 173 -10.99 -24.10 55.37
C THR A 173 -10.42 -23.88 56.76
N GLU A 174 -9.74 -22.75 57.01
CA GLU A 174 -9.24 -22.38 58.34
C GLU A 174 -10.36 -22.32 59.39
N LYS A 175 -11.50 -21.71 59.05
CA LYS A 175 -12.67 -21.66 59.94
C LYS A 175 -13.22 -23.05 60.25
N ARG A 176 -13.29 -23.94 59.26
CA ARG A 176 -13.76 -25.33 59.45
C ARG A 176 -12.80 -26.13 60.33
N LEU A 177 -11.49 -26.01 60.10
CA LEU A 177 -10.46 -26.67 60.91
C LEU A 177 -10.53 -26.24 62.38
N LYS A 178 -10.63 -24.92 62.65
CA LYS A 178 -10.79 -24.40 64.02
C LYS A 178 -12.08 -24.86 64.71
N LYS A 179 -13.14 -25.13 63.96
CA LYS A 179 -14.41 -25.65 64.50
C LYS A 179 -14.34 -27.14 64.79
N ALA A 180 -13.54 -27.90 64.04
CA ALA A 180 -13.35 -29.33 64.25
C ALA A 180 -12.35 -29.66 65.38
N SER A 181 -11.50 -28.71 65.75
CA SER A 181 -10.52 -28.84 66.85
C SER A 181 -11.03 -28.34 68.21
N ARG A 182 -12.33 -28.04 68.34
CA ARG A 182 -13.01 -27.63 69.57
C ARG A 182 -14.04 -28.69 69.92
#